data_AF-A0A8B0SUL6-F1
#
_entry.id   AF-A0A8B0SUL6-F1
#
_cell.length_a   1.000
_cell.length_b   1.000
_cell.length_c   1.000
_cell.angle_alpha   90.00
_cell.angle_beta   90.00
_cell.angle_gamma   90.00
#
_symmetry.space_group_name_H-M   'P 1'
#
loop_
_entity.id
_entity.type
_entity.pdbx_description
1 polymer ?
#
loop_
_entity_poly.entity_id
_entity_poly.type
_entity_poly.pdbx_seq_one_letter_code
_entity_poly.pdbx_strand_id
1 'polypeptide(L)'
;MILHVVASTGIPKEPNFRTAEQNEDMDKLFSVVKNHKSLDYVTCWFYKAAQFIQGTRITVAFVSTNSITQGEQVAPLWQPLLNQGIHLHFAHRTFAWDSEARGKAAVHVVIVGFADFDTDGKRIFDYLNIKGEPVEIAANNVNPYLIDAPDIVVDNRTKPLCNVSEIVYGNKPVDGGFLLLSPDEKTELLAKEPLAAKWLKPLLGAEEFINGKERWCLWLVGIQPHELRALPEVMKRVEQVKAFRLASSKAQTRDKASAAAFFVENRQPQGDYILVPRVSSERRDYVPMGFFDHNTISTDLNNMIPNATLYEFGVLESKMNMVWLAVVGGKMKSDYRYSAKLVYNNFPWPDADDKHRQKVEVAAQAVLE
;
A
#
# COMPACT_ATOMS: atom_id res chain seq x y z
N MET A 1 7.20 -15.14 -32.26
CA MET A 1 6.76 -14.92 -30.86
C MET A 1 7.88 -15.39 -29.94
N ILE A 2 8.80 -14.49 -29.55
CA ILE A 2 9.85 -14.80 -28.57
C ILE A 2 9.28 -14.37 -27.22
N LEU A 3 8.91 -15.34 -26.39
CA LEU A 3 8.38 -15.09 -25.04
C LEU A 3 9.57 -14.79 -24.12
N HIS A 4 9.84 -13.52 -23.82
CA HIS A 4 10.80 -13.14 -22.78
C HIS A 4 10.07 -13.01 -21.45
N VAL A 5 10.40 -13.86 -20.48
CA VAL A 5 9.87 -13.81 -19.11
C VAL A 5 10.85 -13.06 -18.22
N VAL A 6 10.39 -11.95 -17.62
CA VAL A 6 11.14 -11.22 -16.57
C VAL A 6 10.23 -11.18 -15.34
N ALA A 7 10.57 -11.98 -14.32
CA ALA A 7 9.82 -12.04 -13.06
C ALA A 7 10.70 -11.53 -11.90
N SER A 8 10.25 -10.50 -11.19
CA SER A 8 10.81 -10.04 -9.92
C SER A 8 10.12 -10.77 -8.76
N THR A 9 10.88 -11.29 -7.80
CA THR A 9 10.39 -12.11 -6.68
C THR A 9 9.83 -11.22 -5.55
N GLY A 10 8.60 -11.49 -5.09
CA GLY A 10 7.91 -10.66 -4.08
C GLY A 10 7.97 -11.21 -2.65
N ILE A 11 8.58 -10.45 -1.72
CA ILE A 11 8.37 -10.50 -0.24
C ILE A 11 8.59 -9.04 0.33
N PRO A 12 8.21 -8.70 1.59
CA PRO A 12 7.47 -7.50 1.97
C PRO A 12 8.33 -6.24 2.19
N LYS A 13 7.82 -5.06 1.76
CA LYS A 13 8.26 -3.67 2.07
C LYS A 13 9.77 -3.41 2.31
N GLU A 14 10.36 -2.66 1.34
CA GLU A 14 11.72 -2.04 1.28
C GLU A 14 12.87 -3.00 0.87
N PRO A 15 13.81 -2.67 -0.04
CA PRO A 15 13.96 -1.56 -1.00
C PRO A 15 13.57 -1.98 -2.44
N ASN A 16 13.65 -1.06 -3.40
CA ASN A 16 13.61 -1.41 -4.82
C ASN A 16 14.78 -2.38 -5.08
N PHE A 17 14.52 -3.66 -5.41
CA PHE A 17 15.54 -4.71 -5.61
C PHE A 17 16.46 -4.45 -6.83
N ARG A 18 16.36 -3.26 -7.40
CA ARG A 18 17.16 -2.80 -8.53
C ARG A 18 18.59 -2.55 -8.09
N THR A 19 19.54 -3.13 -8.82
CA THR A 19 20.96 -2.79 -8.69
C THR A 19 21.20 -1.32 -9.05
N ALA A 20 22.38 -0.78 -8.72
CA ALA A 20 22.73 0.59 -9.13
C ALA A 20 22.62 0.75 -10.67
N GLU A 21 23.14 -0.22 -11.42
CA GLU A 21 23.05 -0.26 -12.88
C GLU A 21 21.60 -0.25 -13.38
N GLN A 22 20.72 -1.05 -12.77
CA GLN A 22 19.29 -1.07 -13.13
C GLN A 22 18.60 0.26 -12.81
N ASN A 23 19.02 0.97 -11.75
CA ASN A 23 18.50 2.32 -11.48
C ASN A 23 18.99 3.32 -12.54
N GLU A 24 20.25 3.23 -12.98
CA GLU A 24 20.77 4.07 -14.07
C GLU A 24 20.06 3.81 -15.39
N ASP A 25 19.77 2.55 -15.72
CA ASP A 25 18.99 2.20 -16.91
C ASP A 25 17.60 2.83 -16.88
N MET A 26 16.92 2.75 -15.72
CA MET A 26 15.62 3.39 -15.50
C MET A 26 15.72 4.91 -15.67
N ASP A 27 16.70 5.56 -15.05
CA ASP A 27 16.90 7.02 -15.11
C ASP A 27 17.16 7.46 -16.57
N LYS A 28 17.93 6.68 -17.35
CA LYS A 28 18.19 6.95 -18.77
C LYS A 28 16.92 6.79 -19.62
N LEU A 29 16.19 5.70 -19.42
CA LEU A 29 15.02 5.37 -20.24
C LEU A 29 13.80 6.26 -19.95
N PHE A 30 13.55 6.52 -18.67
CA PHE A 30 12.37 7.20 -18.17
C PHE A 30 12.65 8.65 -17.75
N SER A 31 13.67 9.28 -18.34
CA SER A 31 14.14 10.63 -17.97
C SER A 31 13.03 11.71 -17.99
N VAL A 32 12.02 11.56 -18.85
CA VAL A 32 10.87 12.48 -18.95
C VAL A 32 9.63 12.00 -18.17
N VAL A 33 9.66 10.80 -17.59
CA VAL A 33 8.53 10.21 -16.87
C VAL A 33 8.62 10.55 -15.39
N LYS A 34 7.63 11.30 -14.93
CA LYS A 34 7.45 11.64 -13.51
C LYS A 34 7.26 10.36 -12.69
N ASN A 35 7.87 10.31 -11.50
CA ASN A 35 7.74 9.20 -10.55
C ASN A 35 8.24 7.82 -11.05
N HIS A 36 9.02 7.73 -12.13
CA HIS A 36 9.51 6.45 -12.67
C HIS A 36 10.33 5.62 -11.67
N LYS A 37 10.89 6.23 -10.61
CA LYS A 37 11.61 5.52 -9.55
C LYS A 37 10.74 4.53 -8.77
N SER A 38 9.42 4.65 -8.86
CA SER A 38 8.43 3.70 -8.28
C SER A 38 8.14 2.49 -9.16
N LEU A 39 8.50 2.54 -10.45
CA LEU A 39 8.22 1.46 -11.39
C LEU A 39 9.11 0.25 -11.14
N ASP A 40 8.54 -0.94 -11.32
CA ASP A 40 9.30 -2.19 -11.41
C ASP A 40 10.22 -2.14 -12.65
N TYR A 41 11.39 -2.77 -12.56
CA TYR A 41 12.35 -2.79 -13.65
C TYR A 41 11.80 -3.41 -14.95
N VAL A 42 10.86 -4.37 -14.85
CA VAL A 42 10.21 -4.97 -16.03
C VAL A 42 9.51 -3.94 -16.92
N THR A 43 9.10 -2.80 -16.37
CA THR A 43 8.44 -1.72 -17.12
C THR A 43 9.33 -1.11 -18.21
N CYS A 44 10.66 -1.19 -18.08
CA CYS A 44 11.59 -0.76 -19.13
C CYS A 44 11.31 -1.46 -20.47
N TRP A 45 10.90 -2.74 -20.45
CA TRP A 45 10.66 -3.54 -21.65
C TRP A 45 9.40 -3.08 -22.37
N PHE A 46 8.36 -2.74 -21.61
CA PHE A 46 7.14 -2.13 -22.15
C PHE A 46 7.44 -0.80 -22.82
N TYR A 47 8.18 0.07 -22.13
CA TYR A 47 8.52 1.39 -22.67
C TYR A 47 9.44 1.31 -23.89
N LYS A 48 10.46 0.44 -23.87
CA LYS A 48 11.33 0.20 -25.04
C LYS A 48 10.57 -0.39 -26.21
N ALA A 49 9.70 -1.37 -25.99
CA ALA A 49 8.90 -1.97 -27.05
C ALA A 49 7.96 -0.94 -27.67
N ALA A 50 7.29 -0.11 -26.85
CA ALA A 50 6.44 0.97 -27.33
C ALA A 50 7.18 1.98 -28.23
N GLN A 51 8.42 2.32 -27.88
CA GLN A 51 9.28 3.16 -28.72
C GLN A 51 9.69 2.46 -30.02
N PHE A 52 9.97 1.16 -29.95
CA PHE A 52 10.48 0.38 -31.08
C PHE A 52 9.43 0.13 -32.17
N ILE A 53 8.16 -0.04 -31.79
CA ILE A 53 7.09 -0.42 -32.73
C ILE A 53 6.40 0.76 -33.40
N GLN A 54 6.79 2.01 -33.11
CA GLN A 54 6.14 3.22 -33.66
C GLN A 54 6.10 3.24 -35.19
N GLY A 55 4.92 3.48 -35.76
CA GLY A 55 4.63 3.49 -37.19
C GLY A 55 4.63 2.11 -37.85
N THR A 56 4.48 1.02 -37.09
CA THR A 56 4.58 -0.34 -37.63
C THR A 56 3.27 -1.12 -37.55
N ARG A 57 3.31 -2.42 -37.91
CA ARG A 57 2.22 -3.38 -37.67
C ARG A 57 2.63 -4.46 -36.67
N ILE A 58 3.70 -4.21 -35.90
CA ILE A 58 4.23 -5.17 -34.93
C ILE A 58 3.30 -5.20 -33.72
N THR A 59 2.89 -6.40 -33.32
CA THR A 59 2.18 -6.65 -32.07
C THR A 59 3.16 -7.25 -31.05
N VAL A 60 3.04 -6.81 -29.80
CA VAL A 60 3.92 -7.22 -28.70
C VAL A 60 3.07 -7.85 -27.61
N ALA A 61 3.60 -8.88 -26.94
CA ALA A 61 3.00 -9.41 -25.72
C ALA A 61 4.09 -9.73 -24.70
N PHE A 62 3.89 -9.30 -23.46
CA PHE A 62 4.79 -9.60 -22.35
C PHE A 62 4.05 -10.24 -21.18
N VAL A 63 4.70 -11.23 -20.57
CA VAL A 63 4.38 -11.67 -19.21
C VAL A 63 5.03 -10.68 -18.24
N SER A 64 4.30 -10.24 -17.22
CA SER A 64 4.82 -9.32 -16.21
C SER A 64 4.20 -9.55 -14.84
N THR A 65 4.80 -9.00 -13.79
CA THR A 65 4.17 -8.93 -12.46
C THR A 65 2.85 -8.15 -12.55
N ASN A 66 1.82 -8.62 -11.87
CA ASN A 66 0.52 -7.96 -11.86
C ASN A 66 0.57 -6.54 -11.26
N SER A 67 1.63 -6.18 -10.54
CA SER A 67 1.80 -4.85 -9.97
C SER A 67 1.91 -3.74 -11.03
N ILE A 68 2.26 -4.03 -12.29
CA ILE A 68 2.33 -2.99 -13.33
C ILE A 68 0.95 -2.46 -13.75
N THR A 69 -0.12 -3.20 -13.46
CA THR A 69 -1.52 -2.83 -13.77
C THR A 69 -2.32 -2.51 -12.50
N GLN A 70 -1.63 -2.25 -11.38
CA GLN A 70 -2.24 -2.00 -10.08
C GLN A 70 -1.54 -0.86 -9.35
N GLY A 71 -2.30 -0.14 -8.53
CA GLY A 71 -1.74 0.81 -7.58
C GLY A 71 -0.85 1.90 -8.21
N GLU A 72 0.26 2.20 -7.54
CA GLU A 72 1.12 3.34 -7.85
C GLU A 72 1.91 3.21 -9.16
N GLN A 73 1.96 2.02 -9.77
CA GLN A 73 2.70 1.81 -11.03
C GLN A 73 1.89 2.19 -12.27
N VAL A 74 0.55 2.26 -12.16
CA VAL A 74 -0.31 2.41 -13.36
C VAL A 74 -0.09 3.75 -14.03
N ALA A 75 -0.16 4.86 -13.27
CA ALA A 75 0.03 6.20 -13.83
C ALA A 75 1.43 6.42 -14.42
N PRO A 76 2.53 6.11 -13.71
CA PRO A 76 3.86 6.35 -14.26
C PRO A 76 4.20 5.47 -15.47
N LEU A 77 3.62 4.27 -15.60
CA LEU A 77 3.85 3.41 -16.78
C LEU A 77 2.92 3.76 -17.92
N TRP A 78 1.61 3.60 -17.72
CA TRP A 78 0.66 3.52 -18.82
C TRP A 78 0.30 4.88 -19.38
N GLN A 79 0.29 5.95 -18.58
CA GLN A 79 0.00 7.28 -19.11
C GLN A 79 1.01 7.69 -20.20
N PRO A 80 2.34 7.54 -20.02
CA PRO A 80 3.31 7.73 -21.11
C PRO A 80 3.12 6.81 -22.32
N LEU A 81 2.66 5.56 -22.15
CA LEU A 81 2.45 4.64 -23.27
C LEU A 81 1.20 5.00 -24.07
N LEU A 82 0.09 5.32 -23.39
CA LEU A 82 -1.14 5.81 -24.03
C LEU A 82 -0.86 7.10 -24.81
N ASN A 83 -0.06 8.02 -24.24
CA ASN A 83 0.35 9.25 -24.92
C ASN A 83 1.21 9.00 -26.18
N GLN A 84 1.85 7.82 -26.28
CA GLN A 84 2.60 7.36 -27.47
C GLN A 84 1.73 6.59 -28.47
N GLY A 85 0.39 6.59 -28.29
CA GLY A 85 -0.54 5.88 -29.17
C GLY A 85 -0.55 4.37 -28.96
N ILE A 86 -0.10 3.87 -27.80
CA ILE A 86 -0.17 2.44 -27.52
C ILE A 86 -1.60 2.03 -27.15
N HIS A 87 -2.08 0.97 -27.80
CA HIS A 87 -3.37 0.35 -27.55
C HIS A 87 -3.19 -1.09 -27.06
N LEU A 88 -3.90 -1.48 -26.01
CA LEU A 88 -3.90 -2.87 -25.53
C LEU A 88 -4.94 -3.66 -26.33
N HIS A 89 -4.50 -4.79 -26.89
CA HIS A 89 -5.32 -5.65 -27.76
C HIS A 89 -5.91 -6.83 -26.99
N PHE A 90 -5.15 -7.40 -26.07
CA PHE A 90 -5.65 -8.44 -25.19
C PHE A 90 -4.89 -8.44 -23.86
N ALA A 91 -5.50 -9.04 -22.84
CA ALA A 91 -4.81 -9.25 -21.58
C ALA A 91 -5.25 -10.53 -20.87
N HIS A 92 -4.28 -11.22 -20.26
CA HIS A 92 -4.55 -12.14 -19.17
C HIS A 92 -4.52 -11.37 -17.87
N ARG A 93 -5.62 -11.44 -17.12
CA ARG A 93 -5.72 -10.88 -15.77
C ARG A 93 -4.87 -11.71 -14.81
N THR A 94 -4.91 -11.34 -13.53
CA THR A 94 -4.01 -11.92 -12.53
C THR A 94 -4.17 -13.45 -12.43
N PHE A 95 -3.08 -14.18 -12.65
CA PHE A 95 -2.96 -15.61 -12.34
C PHE A 95 -1.67 -15.90 -11.59
N ALA A 96 -1.61 -17.03 -10.88
CA ALA A 96 -0.44 -17.47 -10.16
C ALA A 96 0.56 -18.07 -11.14
N TRP A 97 1.80 -17.58 -11.10
CA TRP A 97 2.88 -18.15 -11.90
C TRP A 97 3.19 -19.57 -11.43
N ASP A 98 3.29 -20.50 -12.38
CA ASP A 98 3.79 -21.85 -12.14
C ASP A 98 4.93 -22.17 -13.09
N SER A 99 5.94 -22.89 -12.59
CA SER A 99 7.04 -23.41 -13.40
C SER A 99 7.50 -24.78 -12.89
N GLU A 100 8.07 -25.59 -13.79
CA GLU A 100 8.61 -26.91 -13.44
C GLU A 100 10.00 -26.84 -12.77
N ALA A 101 10.53 -25.63 -12.55
CA ALA A 101 11.85 -25.42 -11.98
C ALA A 101 11.86 -25.58 -10.44
N ARG A 102 13.00 -26.04 -9.89
CA ARG A 102 13.23 -26.05 -8.44
C ARG A 102 13.32 -24.60 -7.92
N GLY A 103 12.56 -24.29 -6.87
CA GLY A 103 12.51 -22.94 -6.27
C GLY A 103 11.49 -22.00 -6.92
N LYS A 104 10.26 -22.47 -7.12
CA LYS A 104 9.17 -21.70 -7.77
C LYS A 104 8.99 -20.33 -7.13
N ALA A 105 9.02 -19.29 -7.96
CA ALA A 105 8.70 -17.94 -7.52
C ALA A 105 7.20 -17.85 -7.17
N ALA A 106 6.89 -17.47 -5.93
CA ALA A 106 5.50 -17.26 -5.49
C ALA A 106 4.99 -15.87 -5.90
N VAL A 107 4.82 -15.67 -7.21
CA VAL A 107 4.43 -14.38 -7.82
C VAL A 107 3.14 -14.52 -8.61
N HIS A 108 2.38 -13.43 -8.68
CA HIS A 108 1.20 -13.33 -9.54
C HIS A 108 1.55 -12.48 -10.75
N VAL A 109 1.11 -12.92 -11.92
CA VAL A 109 1.47 -12.33 -13.20
C VAL A 109 0.24 -11.92 -14.01
N VAL A 110 0.48 -11.09 -15.02
CA VAL A 110 -0.43 -10.73 -16.10
C VAL A 110 0.26 -10.96 -17.43
N ILE A 111 -0.51 -11.08 -18.50
CA ILE A 111 0.02 -11.01 -19.87
C ILE A 111 -0.66 -9.83 -20.54
N VAL A 112 0.10 -8.93 -21.14
CA VAL A 112 -0.47 -7.78 -21.83
C VAL A 112 0.02 -7.75 -23.26
N GLY A 113 -0.93 -7.83 -24.19
CA GLY A 113 -0.71 -7.68 -25.62
C GLY A 113 -1.06 -6.26 -26.06
N PHE A 114 -0.17 -5.60 -26.80
CA PHE A 114 -0.34 -4.21 -27.23
C PHE A 114 0.34 -3.92 -28.57
N ALA A 115 -0.05 -2.81 -29.20
CA ALA A 115 0.55 -2.27 -30.43
C ALA A 115 0.41 -0.74 -30.47
N ASP A 116 0.99 -0.08 -31.48
CA ASP A 116 0.86 1.35 -31.77
C ASP A 116 -0.35 1.70 -32.68
N PHE A 117 -1.24 0.73 -32.91
CA PHE A 117 -2.49 0.89 -33.63
C PHE A 117 -3.61 0.15 -32.89
N ASP A 118 -4.85 0.60 -33.06
CA ASP A 118 -6.00 -0.05 -32.43
C ASP A 118 -6.52 -1.25 -33.23
N THR A 119 -7.28 -2.12 -32.59
CA THR A 119 -7.88 -3.31 -33.22
C THR A 119 -9.29 -3.57 -32.71
N ASP A 120 -10.13 -4.11 -33.59
CA ASP A 120 -11.38 -4.75 -33.19
C ASP A 120 -11.10 -6.12 -32.54
N GLY A 121 -12.09 -6.67 -31.84
CA GLY A 121 -12.01 -8.01 -31.26
C GLY A 121 -11.02 -8.12 -30.10
N LYS A 122 -10.97 -7.09 -29.24
CA LYS A 122 -10.16 -7.13 -28.01
C LYS A 122 -10.66 -8.19 -27.05
N ARG A 123 -9.74 -8.78 -26.28
CA ARG A 123 -10.03 -9.95 -25.43
C ARG A 123 -9.41 -9.83 -24.05
N ILE A 124 -10.18 -10.22 -23.04
CA ILE A 124 -9.70 -10.35 -21.67
C ILE A 124 -9.83 -11.82 -21.26
N PHE A 125 -8.74 -12.39 -20.77
CA PHE A 125 -8.69 -13.74 -20.22
C PHE A 125 -8.74 -13.63 -18.70
N ASP A 126 -9.87 -14.01 -18.11
CA ASP A 126 -10.12 -13.89 -16.67
C ASP A 126 -10.02 -15.24 -15.95
N TYR A 127 -9.61 -15.22 -14.69
CA TYR A 127 -9.29 -16.42 -13.92
C TYR A 127 -10.15 -16.51 -12.66
N LEU A 128 -11.20 -17.34 -12.69
CA LEU A 128 -12.03 -17.64 -11.52
C LEU A 128 -11.20 -18.29 -10.39
N ASN A 129 -10.25 -19.13 -10.77
CA ASN A 129 -9.21 -19.67 -9.92
C ASN A 129 -7.87 -19.22 -10.50
N ILE A 130 -7.07 -18.50 -9.71
CA ILE A 130 -5.76 -18.00 -10.15
C ILE A 130 -4.77 -19.10 -10.56
N LYS A 131 -5.04 -20.37 -10.26
CA LYS A 131 -4.26 -21.53 -10.70
C LYS A 131 -4.96 -22.38 -11.77
N GLY A 132 -6.14 -21.96 -12.23
CA GLY A 132 -6.94 -22.67 -13.21
C GLY A 132 -6.77 -22.12 -14.63
N GLU A 133 -7.59 -22.64 -15.54
CA GLU A 133 -7.66 -22.15 -16.92
C GLU A 133 -8.43 -20.81 -17.01
N PRO A 134 -8.06 -19.93 -17.95
CA PRO A 134 -8.78 -18.69 -18.16
C PRO A 134 -10.11 -18.90 -18.87
N VAL A 135 -11.03 -17.95 -18.66
CA VAL A 135 -12.22 -17.75 -19.47
C VAL A 135 -11.99 -16.54 -20.38
N GLU A 136 -12.15 -16.72 -21.68
CA GLU A 136 -12.06 -15.62 -22.64
C GLU A 136 -13.35 -14.79 -22.64
N ILE A 137 -13.19 -13.47 -22.56
CA ILE A 137 -14.26 -12.48 -22.54
C ILE A 137 -13.98 -11.48 -23.67
N ALA A 138 -14.95 -11.27 -24.55
CA ALA A 138 -14.88 -10.20 -25.54
C ALA A 138 -14.97 -8.83 -24.84
N ALA A 139 -14.13 -7.88 -25.25
CA ALA A 139 -14.07 -6.55 -24.65
C ALA A 139 -14.10 -5.47 -25.74
N ASN A 140 -14.70 -4.32 -25.41
CA ASN A 140 -14.67 -3.15 -26.28
C ASN A 140 -13.34 -2.40 -26.16
N ASN A 141 -12.78 -2.35 -24.96
CA ASN A 141 -11.44 -1.86 -24.69
C ASN A 141 -10.71 -2.77 -23.69
N VAL A 142 -9.38 -2.69 -23.67
CA VAL A 142 -8.58 -3.23 -22.57
C VAL A 142 -7.81 -2.06 -22.00
N ASN A 143 -8.19 -1.58 -20.83
CA ASN A 143 -7.54 -0.41 -20.25
C ASN A 143 -6.27 -0.79 -19.44
N PRO A 144 -5.51 0.19 -18.91
CA PRO A 144 -4.32 -0.04 -18.08
C PRO A 144 -4.52 -0.89 -16.80
N TYR A 145 -5.76 -1.09 -16.36
CA TYR A 145 -6.14 -1.96 -15.22
C TYR A 145 -6.65 -3.34 -15.68
N LEU A 146 -6.56 -3.64 -16.99
CA LEU A 146 -6.98 -4.88 -17.63
C LEU A 146 -8.48 -5.16 -17.49
N ILE A 147 -9.29 -4.12 -17.62
CA ILE A 147 -10.76 -4.19 -17.61
C ILE A 147 -11.34 -3.52 -18.86
N ASP A 148 -12.57 -3.89 -19.20
CA ASP A 148 -13.33 -3.27 -20.29
C ASP A 148 -13.92 -1.92 -19.82
N ALA A 149 -13.11 -0.87 -19.98
CA ALA A 149 -13.43 0.50 -19.58
C ALA A 149 -12.59 1.51 -20.39
N PRO A 150 -12.90 2.81 -20.33
CA PRO A 150 -12.05 3.84 -20.94
C PRO A 150 -10.62 3.88 -20.37
N ASP A 151 -9.70 4.46 -21.14
CA ASP A 151 -8.28 4.64 -20.78
C ASP A 151 -8.06 5.82 -19.83
N ILE A 152 -8.70 5.74 -18.66
CA ILE A 152 -8.53 6.69 -17.56
C ILE A 152 -7.51 6.11 -16.59
N VAL A 153 -6.51 6.90 -16.22
CA VAL A 153 -5.51 6.52 -15.23
C VAL A 153 -5.56 7.45 -14.02
N VAL A 154 -5.48 6.85 -12.82
CA VAL A 154 -5.53 7.58 -11.56
C VAL A 154 -4.11 7.81 -11.02
N ASP A 155 -3.69 9.08 -10.92
CA ASP A 155 -2.40 9.46 -10.33
C ASP A 155 -2.53 9.68 -8.81
N ASN A 156 -1.39 9.65 -8.12
CA ASN A 156 -1.30 9.96 -6.71
C ASN A 156 -1.69 11.42 -6.43
N ARG A 157 -2.57 11.62 -5.45
CA ARG A 157 -2.91 12.94 -4.91
C ARG A 157 -2.41 13.08 -3.48
N THR A 158 -1.93 14.27 -3.13
CA THR A 158 -1.51 14.58 -1.75
C THR A 158 -2.67 15.05 -0.88
N LYS A 159 -3.77 15.52 -1.49
CA LYS A 159 -4.99 15.95 -0.82
C LYS A 159 -6.22 15.26 -1.41
N PRO A 160 -7.28 15.04 -0.62
CA PRO A 160 -8.54 14.52 -1.12
C PRO A 160 -9.11 15.34 -2.29
N LEU A 161 -9.81 14.65 -3.19
CA LEU A 161 -10.55 15.26 -4.29
C LEU A 161 -11.76 16.05 -3.76
N CYS A 162 -12.41 15.51 -2.74
CA CYS A 162 -13.61 16.05 -2.10
C CYS A 162 -13.26 16.72 -0.77
N ASN A 163 -14.16 17.56 -0.25
CA ASN A 163 -13.99 18.21 1.06
C ASN A 163 -14.32 17.22 2.20
N VAL A 164 -13.35 16.39 2.57
CA VAL A 164 -13.41 15.39 3.65
C VAL A 164 -12.15 15.44 4.50
N SER A 165 -12.16 14.79 5.66
CA SER A 165 -11.01 14.76 6.57
C SER A 165 -9.77 14.19 5.88
N GLU A 166 -8.59 14.69 6.24
CA GLU A 166 -7.35 14.16 5.70
C GLU A 166 -7.04 12.78 6.29
N ILE A 167 -6.61 11.86 5.44
CA ILE A 167 -6.05 10.59 5.87
C ILE A 167 -4.52 10.71 5.97
N VAL A 168 -3.98 10.26 7.09
CA VAL A 168 -2.54 10.28 7.38
C VAL A 168 -2.01 8.88 7.58
N TYR A 169 -0.70 8.70 7.42
CA TYR A 169 -0.05 7.46 7.84
C TYR A 169 -0.05 7.33 9.36
N GLY A 170 -0.01 6.10 9.87
CA GLY A 170 0.31 5.85 11.27
C GLY A 170 1.74 6.26 11.66
N ASN A 171 2.07 6.02 12.92
CA ASN A 171 3.36 6.34 13.52
C ASN A 171 4.43 5.33 13.07
N LYS A 172 5.60 5.80 12.62
CA LYS A 172 6.70 4.93 12.15
C LYS A 172 7.79 4.77 13.24
N PRO A 173 7.96 3.58 13.86
CA PRO A 173 8.90 3.42 14.97
C PRO A 173 10.38 3.50 14.55
N VAL A 174 10.77 2.67 13.55
CA VAL A 174 12.18 2.44 13.14
C VAL A 174 13.08 2.21 14.35
N ASP A 175 12.74 1.22 15.15
CA ASP A 175 13.28 1.01 16.50
C ASP A 175 13.84 -0.40 16.72
N GLY A 176 13.90 -1.24 15.68
CA GLY A 176 14.31 -2.64 15.79
C GLY A 176 13.36 -3.51 16.62
N GLY A 177 12.17 -3.01 16.96
CA GLY A 177 11.22 -3.65 17.87
C GLY A 177 11.50 -3.39 19.35
N PHE A 178 12.53 -2.62 19.72
CA PHE A 178 12.93 -2.44 21.12
C PHE A 178 11.96 -1.58 21.94
N LEU A 179 11.14 -0.73 21.33
CA LEU A 179 10.09 0.04 22.03
C LEU A 179 8.73 -0.66 21.98
N LEU A 180 8.63 -1.83 21.36
CA LEU A 180 7.39 -2.60 21.23
C LEU A 180 7.45 -3.77 22.21
N LEU A 181 6.33 -4.11 22.82
CA LEU A 181 6.24 -5.13 23.86
C LEU A 181 5.04 -6.05 23.60
N SER A 182 5.26 -7.34 23.77
CA SER A 182 4.20 -8.31 24.00
C SER A 182 3.53 -8.09 25.37
N PRO A 183 2.36 -8.70 25.63
CA PRO A 183 1.74 -8.69 26.96
C PRO A 183 2.65 -9.23 28.07
N ASP A 184 3.42 -10.28 27.77
CA ASP A 184 4.38 -10.87 28.72
C ASP A 184 5.54 -9.92 28.99
N GLU A 185 6.14 -9.33 27.95
CA GLU A 185 7.23 -8.37 28.10
C GLU A 185 6.78 -7.11 28.87
N LYS A 186 5.54 -6.67 28.66
CA LYS A 186 4.93 -5.58 29.45
C LYS A 186 4.86 -5.98 30.93
N THR A 187 4.39 -7.18 31.22
CA THR A 187 4.24 -7.69 32.59
C THR A 187 5.61 -7.78 33.28
N GLU A 188 6.61 -8.32 32.59
CA GLU A 188 7.99 -8.39 33.09
C GLU A 188 8.60 -7.01 33.33
N LEU A 189 8.36 -6.05 32.42
CA LEU A 189 8.84 -4.68 32.59
C LEU A 189 8.22 -4.04 33.82
N LEU A 190 6.90 -4.16 34.02
CA LEU A 190 6.20 -3.57 35.15
C LEU A 190 6.56 -4.19 36.49
N ALA A 191 6.93 -5.48 36.51
CA ALA A 191 7.43 -6.13 37.72
C ALA A 191 8.78 -5.55 38.18
N LYS A 192 9.62 -5.12 37.24
CA LYS A 192 10.93 -4.48 37.52
C LYS A 192 10.82 -2.98 37.73
N GLU A 193 9.99 -2.32 36.93
CA GLU A 193 9.85 -0.85 36.87
C GLU A 193 8.38 -0.41 36.86
N PRO A 194 7.70 -0.40 38.01
CA PRO A 194 6.29 -0.01 38.08
C PRO A 194 6.02 1.42 37.55
N LEU A 195 6.99 2.33 37.68
CA LEU A 195 6.88 3.71 37.20
C LEU A 195 6.84 3.82 35.66
N ALA A 196 7.20 2.76 34.92
CA ALA A 196 7.07 2.71 33.47
C ALA A 196 5.60 2.63 33.00
N ALA A 197 4.66 2.29 33.89
CA ALA A 197 3.23 2.13 33.57
C ALA A 197 2.64 3.35 32.85
N LYS A 198 3.01 4.56 33.25
CA LYS A 198 2.51 5.80 32.64
C LYS A 198 2.97 6.04 31.19
N TRP A 199 4.01 5.32 30.76
CA TRP A 199 4.60 5.43 29.42
C TRP A 199 4.17 4.28 28.50
N LEU A 200 3.39 3.33 29.00
CA LEU A 200 2.87 2.22 28.20
C LEU A 200 1.53 2.62 27.58
N LYS A 201 1.43 2.46 26.27
CA LYS A 201 0.18 2.62 25.51
C LYS A 201 -0.11 1.38 24.69
N PRO A 202 -1.40 1.04 24.47
CA PRO A 202 -1.80 0.04 23.49
C PRO A 202 -1.24 0.42 22.10
N LEU A 203 -0.79 -0.58 21.36
CA LEU A 203 -0.21 -0.42 20.04
C LEU A 203 -0.95 -1.30 19.02
N LEU A 204 -1.40 -0.70 17.93
CA LEU A 204 -2.06 -1.41 16.84
C LEU A 204 -1.26 -1.30 15.54
N GLY A 205 -0.76 -2.44 15.07
CA GLY A 205 -0.49 -2.66 13.65
C GLY A 205 -1.73 -3.19 12.94
N ALA A 206 -1.59 -3.48 11.64
CA ALA A 206 -2.70 -4.05 10.88
C ALA A 206 -3.08 -5.44 11.39
N GLU A 207 -2.09 -6.26 11.78
CA GLU A 207 -2.32 -7.61 12.28
C GLU A 207 -2.96 -7.62 13.67
N GLU A 208 -2.49 -6.74 14.56
CA GLU A 208 -3.04 -6.57 15.91
C GLU A 208 -4.49 -6.13 15.85
N PHE A 209 -4.79 -5.12 15.03
CA PHE A 209 -6.16 -4.64 14.85
C PHE A 209 -7.08 -5.70 14.24
N ILE A 210 -6.69 -6.30 13.11
CA ILE A 210 -7.55 -7.24 12.37
C ILE A 210 -7.85 -8.52 13.16
N ASN A 211 -6.88 -8.99 13.96
CA ASN A 211 -6.99 -10.28 14.65
C ASN A 211 -7.20 -10.14 16.16
N GLY A 212 -7.44 -8.93 16.67
CA GLY A 212 -7.64 -8.68 18.09
C GLY A 212 -6.44 -9.08 18.96
N LYS A 213 -5.21 -8.93 18.46
CA LYS A 213 -4.00 -9.25 19.23
C LYS A 213 -3.59 -8.07 20.08
N GLU A 214 -3.14 -8.35 21.29
CA GLU A 214 -2.60 -7.33 22.18
C GLU A 214 -1.13 -7.05 21.90
N ARG A 215 -0.81 -5.76 21.83
CA ARG A 215 0.57 -5.28 21.77
C ARG A 215 0.65 -3.91 22.43
N TRP A 216 1.82 -3.60 22.96
CA TRP A 216 2.08 -2.38 23.71
C TRP A 216 3.32 -1.68 23.16
N CYS A 217 3.41 -0.38 23.40
CA CYS A 217 4.63 0.37 23.14
C CYS A 217 5.00 1.28 24.31
N LEU A 218 6.29 1.55 24.43
CA LEU A 218 6.81 2.66 25.23
C LEU A 218 6.62 3.96 24.45
N TRP A 219 5.56 4.69 24.77
CA TRP A 219 5.25 6.00 24.18
C TRP A 219 5.82 7.13 25.03
N LEU A 220 7.10 7.42 24.82
CA LEU A 220 7.89 8.31 25.68
C LEU A 220 7.74 9.80 25.38
N VAL A 221 6.77 10.20 24.54
CA VAL A 221 6.58 11.61 24.17
C VAL A 221 6.33 12.46 25.41
N GLY A 222 7.19 13.47 25.63
CA GLY A 222 7.11 14.36 26.78
C GLY A 222 7.88 13.92 28.03
N ILE A 223 8.51 12.73 28.02
CA ILE A 223 9.34 12.27 29.15
C ILE A 223 10.48 13.23 29.45
N GLN A 224 10.65 13.57 30.73
CA GLN A 224 11.79 14.39 31.14
C GLN A 224 13.06 13.54 31.30
N PRO A 225 14.25 14.09 31.03
CA PRO A 225 15.50 13.32 31.12
C PRO A 225 15.74 12.68 32.49
N HIS A 226 15.30 13.31 33.58
CA HIS A 226 15.44 12.76 34.93
C HIS A 226 14.51 11.57 35.19
N GLU A 227 13.31 11.57 34.60
CA GLU A 227 12.36 10.46 34.69
C GLU A 227 12.86 9.26 33.91
N LEU A 228 13.40 9.47 32.70
CA LEU A 228 13.97 8.39 31.90
C LEU A 228 15.19 7.75 32.59
N ARG A 229 16.05 8.57 33.24
CA ARG A 229 17.17 8.04 34.03
C ARG A 229 16.74 7.21 35.24
N ALA A 230 15.52 7.43 35.75
CA ALA A 230 14.96 6.63 36.84
C ALA A 230 14.34 5.30 36.37
N LEU A 231 14.35 5.02 35.05
CA LEU A 231 13.83 3.81 34.43
C LEU A 231 14.96 3.05 33.68
N PRO A 232 15.91 2.42 34.38
CA PRO A 232 17.05 1.72 33.76
C PRO A 232 16.71 0.69 32.68
N GLU A 233 15.65 -0.11 32.81
CA GLU A 233 15.20 -1.09 31.81
C GLU A 233 14.61 -0.40 30.57
N VAL A 234 13.83 0.68 30.75
CA VAL A 234 13.40 1.53 29.63
C VAL A 234 14.60 2.18 28.95
N MET A 235 15.55 2.71 29.70
CA MET A 235 16.77 3.34 29.17
C MET A 235 17.61 2.33 28.37
N LYS A 236 17.69 1.07 28.81
CA LYS A 236 18.35 -0.02 28.08
C LYS A 236 17.71 -0.23 26.71
N ARG A 237 16.37 -0.24 26.62
CA ARG A 237 15.64 -0.34 25.35
C ARG A 237 15.94 0.88 24.45
N VAL A 238 15.99 2.09 25.00
CA VAL A 238 16.35 3.31 24.26
C VAL A 238 17.77 3.22 23.67
N GLU A 239 18.75 2.73 24.44
CA GLU A 239 20.12 2.55 23.92
C GLU A 239 20.19 1.46 22.83
N GLN A 240 19.37 0.40 22.90
CA GLN A 240 19.25 -0.59 21.83
C GLN A 240 18.69 0.02 20.54
N VAL A 241 17.67 0.90 20.62
CA VAL A 241 17.18 1.66 19.48
C VAL A 241 18.27 2.52 18.86
N LYS A 242 19.04 3.22 19.69
CA LYS A 242 20.14 4.08 19.24
C LYS A 242 21.20 3.27 18.48
N ALA A 243 21.63 2.15 19.04
CA ALA A 243 22.59 1.24 18.40
C ALA A 243 22.06 0.71 17.05
N PHE A 244 20.79 0.28 17.02
CA PHE A 244 20.13 -0.18 15.79
C PHE A 244 20.10 0.91 14.71
N ARG A 245 19.72 2.14 15.07
CA ARG A 245 19.64 3.27 14.12
C ARG A 245 21.03 3.66 13.60
N LEU A 246 22.06 3.67 14.44
CA LEU A 246 23.44 3.97 14.04
C LEU A 246 24.01 2.95 13.05
N ALA A 247 23.59 1.68 13.17
CA ALA A 247 24.01 0.61 12.26
C ALA A 247 23.33 0.67 10.87
N SER A 248 22.36 1.57 10.66
CA SER A 248 21.61 1.65 9.39
C SER A 248 22.48 2.15 8.23
N SER A 249 22.28 1.57 7.04
CA SER A 249 22.86 2.07 5.79
C SER A 249 22.28 3.42 5.37
N LYS A 250 21.07 3.76 5.81
CA LYS A 250 20.38 5.03 5.46
C LYS A 250 20.83 6.16 6.38
N ALA A 251 21.41 7.23 5.79
CA ALA A 251 21.87 8.40 6.54
C ALA A 251 20.76 9.01 7.43
N GLN A 252 19.56 9.21 6.88
CA GLN A 252 18.41 9.73 7.63
C GLN A 252 18.04 8.88 8.85
N THR A 253 18.25 7.56 8.81
CA THR A 253 17.98 6.69 9.96
C THR A 253 19.06 6.84 11.03
N ARG A 254 20.33 6.96 10.63
CA ARG A 254 21.44 7.23 11.56
C ARG A 254 21.27 8.57 12.27
N ASP A 255 20.85 9.61 11.56
CA ASP A 255 20.62 10.95 12.14
C ASP A 255 19.57 10.93 13.26
N LYS A 256 18.58 10.03 13.16
CA LYS A 256 17.50 9.84 14.13
C LYS A 256 17.92 9.01 15.35
N ALA A 257 19.16 8.55 15.44
CA ALA A 257 19.68 7.85 16.62
C ALA A 257 19.78 8.78 17.84
N SER A 258 19.98 10.09 17.65
CA SER A 258 19.99 11.08 18.74
C SER A 258 18.62 11.19 19.46
N ALA A 259 17.54 10.82 18.78
CA ALA A 259 16.17 10.83 19.27
C ALA A 259 15.64 9.39 19.50
N ALA A 260 16.48 8.48 19.98
CA ALA A 260 16.18 7.06 20.13
C ALA A 260 14.98 6.74 21.04
N ALA A 261 14.61 7.63 21.96
CA ALA A 261 13.44 7.47 22.82
C ALA A 261 12.11 7.63 22.07
N PHE A 262 12.12 8.18 20.85
CA PHE A 262 10.91 8.51 20.10
C PHE A 262 10.82 7.73 18.80
N PHE A 263 9.60 7.48 18.35
CA PHE A 263 9.34 6.99 17.00
C PHE A 263 9.84 8.03 15.98
N VAL A 264 10.38 7.57 14.85
CA VAL A 264 10.97 8.46 13.84
C VAL A 264 9.94 9.38 13.20
N GLU A 265 8.72 8.87 12.98
CA GLU A 265 7.60 9.65 12.48
C GLU A 265 6.44 9.53 13.48
N ASN A 266 6.17 10.62 14.19
CA ASN A 266 5.03 10.74 15.08
C ASN A 266 3.92 11.53 14.36
N ARG A 267 2.78 10.86 14.14
CA ARG A 267 1.57 11.41 13.54
C ARG A 267 0.35 11.16 14.43
N GLN A 268 0.57 10.83 15.70
CA GLN A 268 -0.51 10.50 16.62
C GLN A 268 -1.44 11.71 16.77
N PRO A 269 -2.73 11.56 16.46
CA PRO A 269 -3.70 12.65 16.62
C PRO A 269 -3.93 12.94 18.10
N GLN A 270 -4.40 14.16 18.40
CA GLN A 270 -4.79 14.54 19.77
C GLN A 270 -6.22 14.11 20.11
N GLY A 271 -7.06 13.89 19.10
CA GLY A 271 -8.44 13.41 19.26
C GLY A 271 -8.61 11.99 18.75
N ASP A 272 -9.87 11.58 18.64
CA ASP A 272 -10.24 10.26 18.12
C ASP A 272 -9.96 10.16 16.63
N TYR A 273 -9.81 8.93 16.14
CA TYR A 273 -9.51 8.66 14.74
C TYR A 273 -10.08 7.34 14.27
N ILE A 274 -10.32 7.23 12.96
CA ILE A 274 -10.55 5.93 12.31
C ILE A 274 -9.19 5.34 11.95
N LEU A 275 -8.94 4.10 12.36
CA LEU A 275 -7.84 3.26 11.92
C LEU A 275 -8.24 2.53 10.64
N VAL A 276 -7.43 2.67 9.59
CA VAL A 276 -7.62 2.00 8.29
C VAL A 276 -6.40 1.12 7.99
N PRO A 277 -6.51 -0.21 8.08
CA PRO A 277 -5.40 -1.12 7.76
C PRO A 277 -4.90 -0.92 6.33
N ARG A 278 -3.57 -0.88 6.16
CA ARG A 278 -3.00 -0.73 4.81
C ARG A 278 -3.01 -2.03 4.02
N VAL A 279 -3.01 -3.18 4.69
CA VAL A 279 -3.07 -4.50 4.04
C VAL A 279 -4.17 -5.30 4.70
N SER A 280 -5.06 -5.85 3.88
CA SER A 280 -6.11 -6.77 4.32
C SER A 280 -6.35 -7.82 3.25
N SER A 281 -6.72 -9.03 3.67
CA SER A 281 -7.01 -10.13 2.75
C SER A 281 -8.09 -9.73 1.74
N GLU A 282 -7.87 -10.13 0.51
CA GLU A 282 -8.81 -10.06 -0.59
C GLU A 282 -10.10 -10.87 -0.38
N ARG A 283 -10.08 -11.85 0.54
CA ARG A 283 -11.22 -12.70 0.87
C ARG A 283 -12.30 -12.00 1.68
N ARG A 284 -12.03 -10.82 2.23
CA ARG A 284 -13.02 -10.05 2.99
C ARG A 284 -13.85 -9.20 2.04
N ASP A 285 -15.15 -9.14 2.31
CA ASP A 285 -16.06 -8.25 1.58
C ASP A 285 -15.75 -6.77 1.83
N TYR A 286 -15.24 -6.46 3.02
CA TYR A 286 -14.86 -5.12 3.49
C TYR A 286 -13.48 -5.14 4.16
N VAL A 287 -12.70 -4.07 3.97
CA VAL A 287 -11.48 -3.86 4.76
C VAL A 287 -11.93 -3.39 6.13
N PRO A 288 -11.64 -4.14 7.22
CA PRO A 288 -12.11 -3.75 8.54
C PRO A 288 -11.48 -2.41 8.93
N MET A 289 -12.29 -1.48 9.41
CA MET A 289 -11.86 -0.20 9.99
C MET A 289 -12.47 -0.05 11.39
N GLY A 290 -11.90 0.84 12.21
CA GLY A 290 -12.42 1.02 13.58
C GLY A 290 -12.05 2.36 14.19
N PHE A 291 -12.85 2.81 15.16
CA PHE A 291 -12.61 4.03 15.93
C PHE A 291 -11.70 3.78 17.13
N PHE A 292 -10.76 4.70 17.34
CA PHE A 292 -9.83 4.67 18.46
C PHE A 292 -9.56 6.07 18.99
N ASP A 293 -9.28 6.16 20.28
CA ASP A 293 -8.88 7.40 20.93
C ASP A 293 -7.37 7.67 20.77
N HIS A 294 -6.95 8.87 21.16
CA HIS A 294 -5.53 9.26 21.14
C HIS A 294 -4.63 8.41 22.05
N ASN A 295 -5.18 7.59 22.96
CA ASN A 295 -4.40 6.74 23.85
C ASN A 295 -3.92 5.46 23.18
N THR A 296 -4.60 5.02 22.12
CA THR A 296 -4.17 3.88 21.31
C THR A 296 -3.23 4.36 20.20
N ILE A 297 -2.01 3.83 20.16
CA ILE A 297 -1.01 4.21 19.16
C ILE A 297 -1.15 3.30 17.93
N SER A 298 -1.36 3.89 16.75
CA SER A 298 -1.39 3.13 15.49
C SER A 298 -0.06 3.22 14.74
N THR A 299 0.43 2.11 14.20
CA THR A 299 1.70 2.07 13.46
C THR A 299 1.53 2.43 11.98
N ASP A 300 2.63 2.67 11.26
CA ASP A 300 2.63 2.94 9.81
C ASP A 300 2.15 1.75 8.94
N LEU A 301 1.83 0.60 9.54
CA LEU A 301 1.10 -0.49 8.90
C LEU A 301 -0.39 -0.16 8.71
N ASN A 302 -0.87 0.89 9.36
CA ASN A 302 -2.20 1.45 9.22
C ASN A 302 -2.12 2.89 8.67
N ASN A 303 -3.25 3.37 8.16
CA ASN A 303 -3.53 4.79 8.02
C ASN A 303 -4.47 5.21 9.17
N MET A 304 -4.57 6.51 9.40
CA MET A 304 -5.45 7.12 10.40
C MET A 304 -6.21 8.27 9.76
N ILE A 305 -7.48 8.46 10.13
CA ILE A 305 -8.28 9.63 9.76
C ILE A 305 -8.61 10.37 11.06
N PRO A 306 -7.85 11.42 11.42
CA PRO A 306 -8.08 12.19 12.63
C PRO A 306 -9.41 12.92 12.61
N ASN A 307 -10.10 12.98 13.76
CA ASN A 307 -11.38 13.67 13.93
C ASN A 307 -12.46 13.24 12.94
N ALA A 308 -12.40 11.97 12.52
CA ALA A 308 -13.33 11.45 11.54
C ALA A 308 -14.74 11.29 12.12
N THR A 309 -15.72 11.41 11.22
CA THR A 309 -17.15 11.31 11.51
C THR A 309 -17.69 9.92 11.24
N LEU A 310 -18.86 9.58 11.81
CA LEU A 310 -19.59 8.37 11.45
C LEU A 310 -19.96 8.34 9.96
N TYR A 311 -20.16 9.50 9.34
CA TYR A 311 -20.38 9.59 7.90
C TYR A 311 -19.19 9.07 7.11
N GLU A 312 -17.97 9.50 7.46
CA GLU A 312 -16.76 9.03 6.79
C GLU A 312 -16.56 7.53 6.99
N PHE A 313 -16.78 7.02 8.20
CA PHE A 313 -16.75 5.58 8.47
C PHE A 313 -17.75 4.83 7.59
N GLY A 314 -19.03 5.24 7.56
CA GLY A 314 -20.06 4.56 6.79
C GLY A 314 -19.82 4.56 5.27
N VAL A 315 -19.25 5.64 4.73
CA VAL A 315 -18.88 5.69 3.31
C VAL A 315 -17.68 4.79 3.02
N LEU A 316 -16.68 4.74 3.90
CA LEU A 316 -15.49 3.89 3.73
C LEU A 316 -15.80 2.41 3.88
N GLU A 317 -16.76 2.06 4.75
CA GLU A 317 -17.29 0.69 4.91
C GLU A 317 -18.40 0.37 3.88
N SER A 318 -18.53 1.16 2.81
CA SER A 318 -19.49 0.89 1.74
C SER A 318 -18.92 -0.04 0.68
N LYS A 319 -19.81 -0.78 -0.03
CA LYS A 319 -19.40 -1.60 -1.17
C LYS A 319 -18.75 -0.78 -2.28
N MET A 320 -19.12 0.50 -2.43
CA MET A 320 -18.53 1.38 -3.43
C MET A 320 -17.07 1.73 -3.14
N ASN A 321 -16.73 1.96 -1.86
CA ASN A 321 -15.33 2.14 -1.50
C ASN A 321 -14.52 0.86 -1.79
N MET A 322 -15.09 -0.32 -1.50
CA MET A 322 -14.44 -1.59 -1.79
C MET A 322 -14.24 -1.86 -3.29
N VAL A 323 -15.21 -1.52 -4.13
CA VAL A 323 -15.07 -1.58 -5.60
C VAL A 323 -13.97 -0.62 -6.08
N TRP A 324 -13.94 0.60 -5.55
CA TRP A 324 -12.90 1.58 -5.87
C TRP A 324 -11.51 1.09 -5.46
N LEU A 325 -11.37 0.58 -4.24
CA LEU A 325 -10.13 -0.03 -3.74
C LEU A 325 -9.68 -1.22 -4.60
N ALA A 326 -10.60 -2.06 -5.04
CA ALA A 326 -10.29 -3.24 -5.84
C ALA A 326 -9.72 -2.88 -7.22
N VAL A 327 -10.18 -1.78 -7.81
CA VAL A 327 -9.75 -1.32 -9.15
C VAL A 327 -8.51 -0.44 -9.07
N VAL A 328 -8.52 0.56 -8.19
CA VAL A 328 -7.51 1.64 -8.16
C VAL A 328 -6.40 1.35 -7.15
N GLY A 329 -6.69 0.58 -6.11
CA GLY A 329 -5.73 0.22 -5.08
C GLY A 329 -4.57 -0.62 -5.60
N GLY A 330 -3.49 -0.63 -4.83
CA GLY A 330 -2.44 -1.63 -5.03
C GLY A 330 -2.87 -2.98 -4.45
N LYS A 331 -2.12 -4.02 -4.80
CA LYS A 331 -2.21 -5.32 -4.11
C LYS A 331 -0.87 -5.73 -3.52
N MET A 332 -0.91 -6.58 -2.51
CA MET A 332 0.25 -7.37 -2.08
C MET A 332 -0.04 -8.83 -2.45
N LYS A 333 0.57 -9.30 -3.55
CA LYS A 333 0.10 -10.48 -4.30
C LYS A 333 -1.34 -10.27 -4.79
N SER A 334 -2.33 -10.63 -3.98
CA SER A 334 -3.76 -10.37 -4.24
C SER A 334 -4.46 -9.60 -3.12
N ASP A 335 -3.85 -9.53 -1.93
CA ASP A 335 -4.38 -8.81 -0.77
C ASP A 335 -4.54 -7.33 -1.07
N TYR A 336 -5.63 -6.72 -0.59
CA TYR A 336 -5.87 -5.29 -0.77
C TYR A 336 -4.75 -4.47 -0.12
N ARG A 337 -4.26 -3.45 -0.83
CA ARG A 337 -3.35 -2.46 -0.27
C ARG A 337 -3.98 -1.07 -0.30
N TYR A 338 -4.48 -0.62 0.85
CA TYR A 338 -5.14 0.67 1.00
C TYR A 338 -4.12 1.82 1.03
N SER A 339 -4.24 2.74 0.08
CA SER A 339 -3.34 3.89 -0.07
C SER A 339 -4.08 5.19 0.16
N ALA A 340 -3.58 6.01 1.09
CA ALA A 340 -4.02 7.38 1.28
C ALA A 340 -4.01 8.18 -0.05
N LYS A 341 -2.88 8.16 -0.75
CA LYS A 341 -2.66 9.00 -1.94
C LYS A 341 -3.43 8.56 -3.17
N LEU A 342 -3.71 7.26 -3.28
CA LEU A 342 -4.26 6.68 -4.50
C LEU A 342 -5.73 6.30 -4.34
N VAL A 343 -6.09 5.69 -3.22
CA VAL A 343 -7.47 5.21 -2.97
C VAL A 343 -8.28 6.33 -2.36
N TYR A 344 -7.98 6.73 -1.13
CA TYR A 344 -8.78 7.71 -0.39
C TYR A 344 -8.81 9.08 -1.08
N ASN A 345 -7.63 9.60 -1.44
CA ASN A 345 -7.53 10.95 -1.98
C ASN A 345 -8.14 11.11 -3.38
N ASN A 346 -8.31 10.01 -4.13
CA ASN A 346 -8.98 10.03 -5.43
C ASN A 346 -10.42 9.50 -5.37
N PHE A 347 -10.88 9.00 -4.21
CA PHE A 347 -12.22 8.44 -4.10
C PHE A 347 -13.27 9.52 -4.41
N PRO A 348 -14.19 9.28 -5.37
CA PRO A 348 -15.29 10.21 -5.63
C PRO A 348 -16.34 10.06 -4.52
N TRP A 349 -16.19 10.85 -3.46
CA TRP A 349 -17.14 10.84 -2.35
C TRP A 349 -18.55 11.24 -2.82
N PRO A 350 -19.60 10.59 -2.30
CA PRO A 350 -20.96 10.95 -2.67
C PRO A 350 -21.27 12.37 -2.20
N ASP A 351 -21.90 13.15 -3.08
CA ASP A 351 -22.54 14.40 -2.69
C ASP A 351 -23.83 14.06 -1.93
N ALA A 352 -23.92 14.54 -0.69
CA ALA A 352 -24.95 14.14 0.25
C ALA A 352 -25.40 15.32 1.10
N ASP A 353 -26.70 15.59 1.04
CA ASP A 353 -27.37 16.49 1.98
C ASP A 353 -27.41 15.88 3.39
N ASP A 354 -27.84 16.68 4.37
CA ASP A 354 -27.89 16.28 5.78
C ASP A 354 -28.75 15.03 6.01
N LYS A 355 -29.84 14.86 5.24
CA LYS A 355 -30.74 13.71 5.37
C LYS A 355 -30.07 12.43 4.89
N HIS A 356 -29.33 12.48 3.79
CA HIS A 356 -28.56 11.35 3.29
C HIS A 356 -27.38 11.04 4.21
N ARG A 357 -26.67 12.05 4.71
CA ARG A 357 -25.59 11.89 5.70
C ARG A 357 -26.09 11.17 6.96
N GLN A 358 -27.21 11.62 7.51
CA GLN A 358 -27.80 10.99 8.70
C GLN A 358 -28.17 9.52 8.47
N LYS A 359 -28.67 9.15 7.27
CA LYS A 359 -28.94 7.74 6.95
C LYS A 359 -27.67 6.90 6.94
N VAL A 360 -26.57 7.43 6.39
CA VAL A 360 -25.26 6.75 6.40
C VAL A 360 -24.75 6.62 7.82
N GLU A 361 -24.86 7.66 8.64
CA GLU A 361 -24.43 7.65 10.04
C GLU A 361 -25.23 6.64 10.88
N VAL A 362 -26.55 6.54 10.68
CA VAL A 362 -27.38 5.53 11.35
C VAL A 362 -26.97 4.11 10.94
N ALA A 363 -26.71 3.88 9.66
CA ALA A 363 -26.24 2.58 9.19
C ALA A 363 -24.83 2.26 9.73
N ALA A 364 -23.94 3.25 9.77
CA ALA A 364 -22.60 3.14 10.33
C ALA A 364 -22.65 2.79 11.83
N GLN A 365 -23.50 3.46 12.59
CA GLN A 365 -23.69 3.19 14.01
C GLN A 365 -24.18 1.75 14.24
N ALA A 366 -25.14 1.28 13.43
CA ALA A 366 -25.64 -0.09 13.50
C ALA A 366 -24.61 -1.18 13.11
N VAL A 367 -23.51 -0.81 12.45
CA VAL A 367 -22.37 -1.72 12.17
C VAL A 367 -21.41 -1.80 13.34
N LEU A 368 -21.33 -0.74 14.16
CA LEU A 368 -20.47 -0.68 15.34
C LEU A 368 -21.10 -1.33 16.57
N GLU A 369 -22.43 -1.38 16.63
CA GLU A 369 -23.25 -2.10 17.63
C GLU A 369 -23.35 -3.59 17.31
#